data_AF-A0A151J7C6-F1
#
_entry.id   AF-A0A151J7C6-F1
#
_cell.length_a   1.000
_cell.length_b   1.000
_cell.length_c   1.000
_cell.angle_alpha   90.00
_cell.angle_beta   90.00
_cell.angle_gamma   90.00
#
_symmetry.space_group_name_H-M   'P 1'
#
loop_
_entity.id
_entity.type
_entity.pdbx_description
1 polymer ?
#
loop_
_entity_poly.entity_id
_entity_poly.type
_entity_poly.pdbx_seq_one_letter_code
_entity_poly.pdbx_strand_id
1 'polypeptide(L)'
;MADYSPNKIVDIILVLGKCHSNYNAASRLYAQRFPGRRHPTDMTIRSLVQRARNGHFVRQRQHHEYDENDVRAVTILAIIHLNPHVSTRQIEREIGIPQRTVIRILRALNYHPFHITLTQALQPNHHLMRIAFCQWALQMLHDDPNFFRY
;
A
#
# COMPACT_ATOMS: atom_id res chain seq x y z
N MET A 1 -6.04 19.26 3.72
CA MET A 1 -5.25 20.13 4.61
C MET A 1 -3.85 19.57 4.68
N ALA A 2 -2.81 20.36 4.43
CA ALA A 2 -1.44 19.84 4.59
C ALA A 2 -1.04 19.80 6.07
N ASP A 3 -0.14 18.89 6.38
CA ASP A 3 0.35 18.68 7.73
C ASP A 3 1.38 19.78 8.08
N TYR A 4 1.13 20.49 9.18
CA TYR A 4 2.06 21.44 9.77
C TYR A 4 3.02 20.67 10.69
N SER A 5 4.30 21.07 10.72
CA SER A 5 5.23 20.51 11.71
C SER A 5 4.83 20.91 13.13
N PRO A 6 5.18 20.11 14.16
CA PRO A 6 4.83 20.41 15.56
C PRO A 6 5.19 21.85 15.98
N ASN A 7 6.37 22.35 15.60
CA ASN A 7 6.77 23.73 15.90
C ASN A 7 5.84 24.77 15.26
N LYS A 8 5.43 24.56 14.00
CA LYS A 8 4.48 25.46 13.33
C LYS A 8 3.10 25.41 13.99
N ILE A 9 2.71 24.25 14.54
CA ILE A 9 1.46 24.08 15.28
C ILE A 9 1.49 24.89 16.59
N VAL A 10 2.60 24.82 17.33
CA VAL A 10 2.80 25.64 18.53
C VAL A 10 2.73 27.12 18.20
N ASP A 11 3.40 27.58 17.13
CA ASP A 11 3.33 28.98 16.68
C ASP A 11 1.89 29.42 16.38
N ILE A 12 1.10 28.56 15.73
CA ILE A 12 -0.31 28.81 15.43
C ILE A 12 -1.14 28.94 16.72
N ILE A 13 -0.93 28.04 17.69
CA ILE A 13 -1.65 28.06 18.97
C ILE A 13 -1.30 29.31 19.77
N LEU A 14 -0.03 29.72 19.79
CA LEU A 14 0.42 30.95 20.46
C LEU A 14 -0.21 32.20 19.81
N VAL A 15 -0.29 32.25 18.48
CA VAL A 15 -0.97 33.35 17.77
C VAL A 15 -2.46 33.37 18.09
N LEU A 16 -3.12 32.20 18.15
CA LEU A 16 -4.52 32.12 18.55
C LEU A 16 -4.76 32.62 19.98
N GLY A 17 -3.84 32.31 20.91
CA GLY A 17 -3.87 32.83 22.28
C GLY A 17 -3.82 34.36 22.31
N LYS A 18 -2.94 34.97 21.53
CA LYS A 18 -2.86 36.44 21.37
C LYS A 18 -4.14 37.06 20.79
N CYS A 19 -4.84 36.32 19.95
CA CYS A 19 -6.10 36.74 19.36
C CYS A 19 -7.33 36.40 20.23
N HIS A 20 -7.15 36.04 21.50
CA HIS A 20 -8.24 35.72 22.43
C HIS A 20 -9.22 34.68 21.87
N SER A 21 -8.69 33.63 21.25
CA SER A 21 -9.47 32.56 20.58
C SER A 21 -10.28 32.99 19.34
N ASN A 22 -10.04 34.18 18.78
CA ASN A 22 -10.60 34.57 17.50
C ASN A 22 -9.79 33.95 16.33
N TYR A 23 -10.35 32.90 15.72
CA TYR A 23 -9.69 32.14 14.64
C TYR A 23 -9.43 32.95 13.36
N ASN A 24 -10.33 33.88 13.01
CA ASN A 24 -10.16 34.73 11.82
C ASN A 24 -9.04 35.75 12.03
N ALA A 25 -9.01 36.39 13.21
CA ALA A 25 -7.93 37.30 13.57
C ALA A 25 -6.58 36.55 13.65
N ALA A 26 -6.58 35.33 14.22
CA ALA A 26 -5.39 34.50 14.31
C ALA A 26 -4.84 34.10 12.93
N SER A 27 -5.70 33.77 11.97
CA SER A 27 -5.30 33.44 10.60
C SER A 27 -4.58 34.63 9.93
N ARG A 28 -5.16 35.84 10.04
CA ARG A 28 -4.56 37.07 9.49
C ARG A 28 -3.24 37.41 10.18
N LEU A 29 -3.22 37.38 11.52
CA LEU A 29 -2.03 37.70 12.31
C LEU A 29 -0.90 36.69 12.05
N TYR A 30 -1.22 35.41 11.86
CA TYR A 30 -0.24 34.39 11.49
C TYR A 30 0.38 34.67 10.12
N ALA A 31 -0.45 35.04 9.13
CA ALA A 31 0.03 35.38 7.79
C ALA A 31 0.95 36.61 7.78
N GLN A 32 0.60 37.64 8.57
CA GLN A 32 1.44 38.82 8.75
C GLN A 32 2.77 38.50 9.43
N ARG A 33 2.75 37.67 10.49
CA ARG A 33 3.94 37.34 11.27
C ARG A 33 4.89 36.39 10.55
N PHE A 34 4.36 35.55 9.66
CA PHE A 34 5.12 34.53 8.93
C PHE A 34 4.81 34.56 7.42
N PRO A 35 5.25 35.59 6.69
CA PRO A 35 4.89 35.79 5.27
C PRO A 35 5.41 34.66 4.36
N GLY A 36 6.59 34.10 4.64
CA GLY A 36 7.18 33.00 3.86
C GLY A 36 6.68 31.59 4.22
N ARG A 37 5.68 31.46 5.10
CA ARG A 37 5.12 30.15 5.51
C ARG A 37 3.75 29.92 4.88
N ARG A 38 3.32 28.66 4.87
CA ARG A 38 1.94 28.31 4.53
C ARG A 38 0.97 28.92 5.52
N HIS A 39 -0.01 29.69 5.04
CA HIS A 39 -1.01 30.35 5.89
C HIS A 39 -2.20 29.43 6.19
N PRO A 40 -2.49 29.13 7.47
CA PRO A 40 -3.67 28.38 7.84
C PRO A 40 -4.91 29.30 7.80
N THR A 41 -6.00 28.78 7.22
CA THR A 41 -7.37 29.32 7.38
C THR A 41 -7.87 29.17 8.82
N ASP A 42 -8.89 29.93 9.20
CA ASP A 42 -9.56 29.83 10.50
C ASP A 42 -10.04 28.39 10.80
N MET A 43 -10.63 27.70 9.81
CA MET A 43 -11.06 26.31 9.93
C MET A 43 -9.89 25.36 10.16
N THR A 44 -8.74 25.61 9.52
CA THR A 44 -7.53 24.82 9.78
C THR A 44 -6.97 25.04 11.17
N ILE A 45 -6.98 26.27 11.69
CA ILE A 45 -6.56 26.57 13.05
C ILE A 45 -7.49 25.86 14.04
N ARG A 46 -8.82 25.94 13.84
CA ARG A 46 -9.81 25.27 14.69
C ARG A 46 -9.60 23.77 14.76
N SER A 47 -9.48 23.10 13.61
CA SER A 47 -9.26 21.64 13.54
C SER A 47 -7.95 21.23 14.21
N LEU A 48 -6.89 22.02 14.00
CA LEU A 48 -5.56 21.79 14.58
C LEU A 48 -5.56 21.95 16.10
N VAL A 49 -6.23 22.96 16.63
CA VAL A 49 -6.37 23.17 18.09
C VAL A 49 -7.16 22.04 18.73
N GLN A 50 -8.29 21.65 18.12
CA GLN A 50 -9.09 20.54 18.63
C GLN A 50 -8.28 19.24 18.65
N ARG A 51 -7.49 18.99 17.60
CA ARG A 51 -6.61 17.83 17.53
C ARG A 51 -5.49 17.88 18.57
N ALA A 52 -4.89 19.05 18.80
CA ALA A 52 -3.86 19.25 19.81
C ALA A 52 -4.42 19.06 21.24
N ARG A 53 -5.66 19.51 21.51
CA ARG A 53 -6.36 19.25 22.78
C ARG A 53 -6.57 17.77 23.04
N ASN A 54 -6.78 16.99 21.98
CA ASN A 54 -6.85 15.53 22.06
C ASN A 54 -5.47 14.86 22.18
N GLY A 55 -4.38 15.61 22.39
CA GLY A 55 -3.02 15.08 22.57
C GLY A 55 -2.26 14.81 21.29
N HIS A 56 -2.75 15.25 20.13
CA HIS A 56 -2.15 14.92 18.83
C HIS A 56 -1.69 16.16 18.06
N PHE A 57 -0.36 16.29 17.89
CA PHE A 57 0.23 17.31 17.04
C PHE A 57 0.37 16.85 15.58
N VAL A 58 0.44 15.55 15.35
CA VAL A 58 0.50 14.97 13.99
C VAL A 58 -0.85 14.36 13.64
N ARG A 59 -1.22 14.41 12.35
CA ARG A 59 -2.42 13.73 11.88
C ARG A 59 -2.21 12.22 11.99
N GLN A 60 -2.99 11.59 12.86
CA GLN A 60 -3.13 10.14 12.85
C GLN A 60 -4.03 9.77 11.67
N ARG A 61 -3.44 9.19 10.64
CA ARG A 61 -4.21 8.55 9.57
C ARG A 61 -4.46 7.13 10.02
N GLN A 62 -5.73 6.76 10.17
CA GLN A 62 -6.07 5.35 10.36
C GLN A 62 -5.70 4.61 9.07
N HIS A 63 -4.66 3.79 9.15
CA HIS A 63 -4.41 2.79 8.13
C HIS A 63 -5.29 1.59 8.49
N HIS A 64 -6.18 1.22 7.58
CA HIS A 64 -6.89 -0.04 7.73
C HIS A 64 -5.99 -1.13 7.16
N GLU A 65 -5.50 -1.97 8.06
CA GLU A 65 -4.69 -3.15 7.76
C GLU A 65 -5.64 -4.31 7.49
N TYR A 66 -5.42 -4.97 6.36
CA TYR A 66 -6.16 -6.18 6.00
C TYR A 66 -5.32 -7.36 6.45
N ASP A 67 -5.85 -8.15 7.37
CA ASP A 67 -5.26 -9.40 7.85
C ASP A 67 -5.97 -10.58 7.18
N GLU A 68 -5.35 -11.77 7.22
CA GLU A 68 -5.91 -13.03 6.72
C GLU A 68 -7.24 -13.39 7.39
N ASN A 69 -7.47 -12.89 8.61
CA ASN A 69 -8.71 -13.09 9.37
C ASN A 69 -9.87 -12.15 8.95
N ASP A 70 -9.64 -11.17 8.07
CA ASP A 70 -10.72 -10.33 7.55
C ASP A 70 -11.65 -11.19 6.68
N VAL A 71 -12.95 -11.22 7.00
CA VAL A 71 -13.99 -11.92 6.23
C VAL A 71 -13.90 -11.59 4.73
N ARG A 72 -13.60 -10.33 4.39
CA ARG A 72 -13.41 -9.88 3.01
C ARG A 72 -12.18 -10.52 2.38
N ALA A 73 -11.07 -10.60 3.12
CA ALA A 73 -9.84 -11.23 2.66
C ALA A 73 -10.07 -12.72 2.38
N VAL A 74 -10.63 -13.45 3.34
CA VAL A 74 -10.95 -14.88 3.18
C VAL A 74 -11.82 -15.13 1.94
N THR A 75 -12.87 -14.33 1.76
CA THR A 75 -13.77 -14.47 0.60
C THR A 75 -13.05 -14.24 -0.73
N ILE A 76 -12.21 -13.20 -0.81
CA ILE A 76 -11.44 -12.88 -2.02
C ILE A 76 -10.43 -13.98 -2.32
N LEU A 77 -9.72 -14.47 -1.30
CA LEU A 77 -8.73 -15.54 -1.45
C LEU A 77 -9.37 -16.85 -1.93
N ALA A 78 -10.54 -17.20 -1.40
CA ALA A 78 -11.28 -18.39 -1.83
C ALA A 78 -11.62 -18.34 -3.34
N ILE A 79 -12.05 -17.19 -3.84
CA ILE A 79 -12.39 -17.02 -5.26
C ILE A 79 -11.16 -17.10 -6.16
N ILE A 80 -10.04 -16.50 -5.73
CA ILE A 80 -8.77 -16.58 -6.47
C ILE A 80 -8.22 -18.00 -6.45
N HIS A 81 -8.41 -18.74 -5.36
CA HIS A 81 -8.01 -20.13 -5.27
C HIS A 81 -8.79 -21.01 -6.25
N LEU A 82 -10.10 -20.77 -6.40
CA LEU A 82 -10.94 -21.48 -7.38
C LEU A 82 -10.62 -21.09 -8.83
N ASN A 83 -10.30 -19.83 -9.09
CA ASN A 83 -9.92 -19.34 -10.41
C ASN A 83 -8.80 -18.28 -10.32
N PRO A 84 -7.53 -18.69 -10.49
CA PRO A 84 -6.38 -17.77 -10.42
C PRO A 84 -6.37 -16.67 -11.49
N HIS A 85 -7.16 -16.83 -12.56
CA HIS A 85 -7.24 -15.89 -13.68
C HIS A 85 -8.42 -14.91 -13.56
N VAL A 86 -9.18 -14.97 -12.46
CA VAL A 86 -10.31 -14.07 -12.23
C VAL A 86 -9.85 -12.60 -12.19
N SER A 87 -10.58 -11.73 -12.88
CA SER A 87 -10.27 -10.30 -12.86
C SER A 87 -10.78 -9.63 -11.58
N THR A 88 -10.07 -8.63 -11.07
CA THR A 88 -10.52 -7.88 -9.88
C THR A 88 -11.85 -7.16 -10.09
N ARG A 89 -12.21 -6.81 -11.33
CA ARG A 89 -13.53 -6.26 -11.68
C ARG A 89 -14.64 -7.31 -11.62
N GLN A 90 -14.32 -8.55 -11.96
CA GLN A 90 -15.26 -9.66 -11.85
C GLN A 90 -15.55 -9.98 -10.39
N ILE A 91 -14.51 -10.02 -9.54
CA ILE A 91 -14.65 -10.16 -8.09
C ILE A 91 -15.61 -9.09 -7.51
N GLU A 92 -15.47 -7.83 -7.95
CA GLU A 92 -16.38 -6.74 -7.54
C GLU A 92 -17.83 -7.00 -7.96
N ARG A 93 -18.05 -7.49 -9.19
CA ARG A 93 -19.41 -7.81 -9.68
C ARG A 93 -20.06 -8.98 -8.95
N GLU A 94 -19.27 -9.97 -8.54
CA GLU A 94 -19.76 -11.19 -7.90
C GLU A 94 -20.06 -11.00 -6.40
N ILE A 95 -19.22 -10.25 -5.68
CA ILE A 95 -19.31 -10.12 -4.21
C ILE A 95 -19.77 -8.71 -3.77
N GLY A 96 -19.72 -7.72 -4.66
CA GLY A 96 -20.01 -6.32 -4.33
C GLY A 96 -18.91 -5.59 -3.56
N ILE A 97 -17.72 -6.20 -3.40
CA ILE A 97 -16.57 -5.54 -2.77
C ILE A 97 -15.90 -4.63 -3.82
N PRO A 98 -15.70 -3.32 -3.55
CA PRO A 98 -15.13 -2.41 -4.52
C PRO A 98 -13.77 -2.87 -5.04
N GLN A 99 -13.51 -2.74 -6.35
CA GLN A 99 -12.27 -3.21 -6.98
C GLN A 99 -11.01 -2.69 -6.28
N ARG A 100 -11.02 -1.43 -5.83
CA ARG A 100 -9.89 -0.82 -5.11
C ARG A 100 -9.60 -1.51 -3.78
N THR A 101 -10.63 -1.97 -3.08
CA THR A 101 -10.50 -2.72 -1.82
C THR A 101 -9.91 -4.10 -2.09
N VAL A 102 -10.37 -4.79 -3.14
CA VAL A 102 -9.79 -6.06 -3.58
C VAL A 102 -8.29 -5.92 -3.84
N ILE A 103 -7.88 -4.92 -4.63
CA ILE A 103 -6.46 -4.67 -4.94
C ILE A 103 -5.66 -4.37 -3.66
N ARG A 104 -6.21 -3.61 -2.71
CA ARG A 104 -5.53 -3.31 -1.44
C ARG A 104 -5.31 -4.57 -0.61
N ILE A 105 -6.32 -5.43 -0.52
CA ILE A 105 -6.24 -6.72 0.19
C ILE A 105 -5.18 -7.62 -0.44
N LEU A 106 -5.21 -7.79 -1.77
CA LEU A 106 -4.22 -8.64 -2.45
C LEU A 106 -2.79 -8.15 -2.25
N ARG A 107 -2.57 -6.83 -2.28
CA ARG A 107 -1.25 -6.25 -2.01
C ARG A 107 -0.83 -6.42 -0.55
N ALA A 108 -1.74 -6.28 0.40
CA ALA A 108 -1.45 -6.46 1.82
C ALA A 108 -1.04 -7.92 2.13
N LEU A 109 -1.67 -8.88 1.44
CA LEU A 109 -1.41 -10.31 1.59
C LEU A 109 -0.35 -10.86 0.62
N ASN A 110 0.37 -9.99 -0.09
CA ASN A 110 1.43 -10.36 -1.05
C ASN A 110 0.98 -11.27 -2.21
N TYR A 111 -0.29 -11.18 -2.63
CA TYR A 111 -0.79 -11.85 -3.82
C TYR A 111 -0.50 -11.03 -5.08
N HIS A 112 0.24 -11.63 -6.00
CA HIS A 112 0.62 -11.02 -7.26
C HIS A 112 0.01 -11.77 -8.45
N PRO A 113 -0.48 -11.06 -9.48
CA PRO A 113 -0.86 -11.71 -10.72
C PRO A 113 0.33 -12.47 -11.32
N PHE A 114 0.15 -13.75 -11.61
CA PHE A 114 1.13 -14.51 -12.35
C PHE A 114 0.99 -14.23 -13.84
N HIS A 115 2.09 -13.82 -14.49
CA HIS A 115 2.11 -13.63 -15.93
C HIS A 115 2.50 -14.94 -16.61
N ILE A 116 1.55 -15.59 -17.30
CA ILE A 116 1.84 -16.80 -18.06
C ILE A 116 2.77 -16.44 -19.22
N THR A 117 3.98 -16.98 -19.21
CA THR A 117 4.89 -16.94 -20.36
C THR A 117 4.65 -18.17 -21.21
N LEU A 118 4.14 -17.97 -22.42
CA LEU A 118 4.03 -19.06 -23.40
C LEU A 118 5.44 -19.46 -23.83
N THR A 119 5.86 -20.67 -23.46
CA THR A 119 7.10 -21.28 -23.90
C THR A 119 6.81 -22.32 -24.99
N GLN A 120 7.86 -22.90 -25.57
CA GLN A 120 7.75 -23.95 -26.58
C GLN A 120 6.82 -25.06 -26.08
N ALA A 121 5.90 -25.52 -26.93
CA ALA A 121 4.96 -26.57 -26.58
C ALA A 121 5.69 -27.85 -26.17
N LEU A 122 5.52 -28.28 -24.92
CA LEU A 122 6.00 -29.59 -24.47
C LEU A 122 5.06 -30.67 -25.01
N GLN A 123 5.62 -31.57 -25.81
CA GLN A 123 4.97 -32.83 -26.19
C GLN A 123 5.13 -33.84 -25.06
N PRO A 124 4.21 -34.82 -24.88
CA PRO A 124 4.31 -35.82 -23.81
C PRO A 124 5.67 -36.52 -23.74
N ASN A 125 6.26 -36.86 -24.89
CA ASN A 125 7.56 -37.53 -24.96
C ASN A 125 8.73 -36.61 -24.54
N HIS A 126 8.60 -35.29 -24.62
CA HIS A 126 9.65 -34.36 -24.22
C HIS A 126 9.92 -34.42 -22.72
N HIS A 127 8.94 -34.78 -21.89
CA HIS A 127 9.16 -34.94 -20.45
C HIS A 127 10.16 -36.06 -20.16
N LEU A 128 9.96 -37.23 -20.78
CA LEU A 128 10.86 -38.37 -20.62
C LEU A 128 12.26 -38.06 -21.14
N MET A 129 12.35 -37.43 -22.32
CA MET A 129 13.64 -37.02 -22.89
C MET A 129 14.37 -36.00 -22.02
N ARG A 130 13.65 -35.04 -21.43
CA ARG A 130 14.24 -34.06 -20.51
C ARG A 130 14.72 -34.70 -19.21
N ILE A 131 13.96 -35.64 -18.64
CA ILE A 131 14.40 -36.38 -17.45
C ILE A 131 15.66 -37.19 -17.75
N ALA A 132 15.67 -37.93 -18.87
CA ALA A 132 16.83 -38.71 -19.28
C ALA A 132 18.05 -37.81 -19.52
N PHE A 133 17.87 -36.67 -20.17
CA PHE A 133 18.93 -35.67 -20.35
C PHE A 133 19.45 -35.14 -19.01
N CYS A 134 18.57 -34.77 -18.07
CA CYS A 134 18.98 -34.30 -16.75
C CYS A 134 19.75 -35.36 -15.97
N GLN A 135 19.31 -36.62 -16.00
CA GLN A 135 20.00 -37.74 -15.36
C GLN A 135 21.39 -37.95 -15.97
N TRP A 136 21.48 -37.97 -17.30
CA TRP A 136 22.75 -38.07 -18.02
C TRP A 136 23.69 -36.88 -17.69
N ALA A 137 23.17 -35.65 -17.69
CA ALA A 137 23.94 -34.45 -17.40
C ALA A 137 24.47 -34.44 -15.97
N LEU A 138 23.67 -34.90 -15.00
CA LEU A 138 24.11 -35.09 -13.61
C LEU A 138 25.22 -36.13 -13.49
N GLN A 139 25.16 -37.22 -14.27
CA GLN A 139 26.20 -38.24 -14.28
C GLN A 139 27.51 -37.70 -14.87
N MET A 140 27.45 -36.98 -16.00
CA MET A 140 28.64 -36.33 -16.58
C MET A 140 29.27 -35.31 -15.63
N LEU A 141 28.48 -34.54 -14.88
CA LEU A 141 28.98 -33.63 -13.85
C LEU A 141 29.58 -34.34 -12.64
N HIS A 142 29.11 -35.55 -12.32
CA HIS A 142 29.69 -36.37 -11.26
C HIS A 142 31.07 -36.89 -11.65
N ASP A 143 31.22 -37.35 -12.89
CA ASP A 143 32.46 -37.89 -13.42
C ASP A 143 33.50 -36.80 -13.72
N ASP A 144 33.06 -35.65 -14.25
CA ASP A 144 33.88 -34.46 -14.47
C ASP A 144 33.14 -33.17 -14.06
N PRO A 145 33.49 -32.54 -12.92
CA PRO A 145 32.87 -31.30 -12.47
C PRO A 145 33.03 -30.12 -13.44
N ASN A 146 33.98 -30.18 -14.38
CA ASN A 146 34.22 -29.13 -15.37
C ASN A 146 33.57 -29.42 -16.73
N PHE A 147 32.81 -30.51 -16.88
CA PHE A 147 32.28 -30.99 -18.17
C PHE A 147 31.52 -29.93 -19.00
N PHE A 148 30.73 -29.06 -18.36
CA PHE A 148 29.96 -28.00 -19.03
C PHE A 148 30.64 -26.61 -19.01
N ARG A 149 31.91 -26.52 -18.59
CA ARG A 149 32.67 -25.28 -18.65
C ARG A 149 33.39 -25.20 -19.99
N TYR A 150 32.91 -24.31 -20.85
CA TYR A 150 33.55 -23.92 -22.11
C TYR A 150 34.31 -22.60 -21.94
#